data_AF-A0AAF0F1G2-F1
#
_entry.id   AF-A0AAF0F1G2-F1
#
_cell.length_a   1.000
_cell.length_b   1.000
_cell.length_c   1.000
_cell.angle_alpha   90.00
_cell.angle_beta   90.00
_cell.angle_gamma   90.00
#
_symmetry.space_group_name_H-M   'P 1'
#
loop_
_entity.id
_entity.type
_entity.pdbx_description
1 polymer ?
#
loop_
_entity_poly.entity_id
_entity_poly.type
_entity_poly.pdbx_seq_one_letter_code
_entity_poly.pdbx_strand_id
1 'polypeptide(L)'
;MERFATFHASHFADPAKRAWCASHLAPAAPAHGATREEKEDAWTALLPGETEAAWQARHGLKHLTPGAARMFDQSRRFREQRAHDDEAQAPHEPSDLDTLRTRALAAMHKKA
;
A
#
# COMPACT_ATOMS: atom_id res chain seq x y z
N MET A 1 34.23 -22.18 -15.89
CA MET A 1 33.86 -21.02 -15.06
C MET A 1 34.05 -19.68 -15.76
N GLU A 2 35.03 -19.52 -16.67
CA GLU A 2 35.26 -18.25 -17.37
C GLU A 2 34.03 -17.66 -18.07
N ARG A 3 33.25 -18.46 -18.81
CA ARG A 3 32.04 -17.95 -19.51
C ARG A 3 31.03 -17.28 -18.57
N PHE A 4 30.90 -17.78 -17.34
CA PHE A 4 30.00 -17.21 -16.34
C PHE A 4 30.55 -15.89 -15.78
N ALA A 5 31.86 -15.84 -15.50
CA ALA A 5 32.54 -14.63 -15.05
C ALA A 5 32.52 -13.52 -16.12
N THR A 6 32.77 -13.86 -17.39
CA THR A 6 32.69 -12.92 -18.52
C THR A 6 31.26 -12.40 -18.73
N PHE A 7 30.26 -13.27 -18.59
CA PHE A 7 28.85 -12.87 -18.65
C PHE A 7 28.51 -11.90 -17.52
N HIS A 8 28.86 -12.23 -16.27
CA HIS A 8 28.62 -11.35 -15.12
C HIS A 8 29.31 -10.00 -15.23
N ALA A 9 30.56 -9.96 -15.68
CA ALA A 9 31.31 -8.73 -15.86
C ALA A 9 30.66 -7.80 -16.91
N SER A 10 30.21 -8.37 -18.03
CA SER A 10 29.65 -7.61 -19.17
C SER A 10 28.18 -7.21 -18.99
N HIS A 11 27.43 -7.83 -18.08
CA HIS A 11 26.00 -7.57 -17.89
C HIS A 11 25.66 -6.90 -16.57
N PHE A 12 26.34 -7.28 -15.48
CA PHE A 12 26.01 -6.79 -14.13
C PHE A 12 27.08 -5.87 -13.54
N ALA A 13 28.36 -6.09 -13.85
CA ALA A 13 29.45 -5.23 -13.37
C ALA A 13 29.73 -4.02 -14.27
N ASP A 14 29.13 -3.98 -15.46
CA ASP A 14 29.24 -2.85 -16.39
C ASP A 14 28.57 -1.59 -15.78
N PRO A 15 29.36 -0.53 -15.46
CA PRO A 15 28.84 0.67 -14.83
C PRO A 15 27.86 1.43 -15.73
N ALA A 16 28.04 1.40 -17.05
CA ALA A 16 27.18 2.11 -18.00
C ALA A 16 25.81 1.42 -18.10
N LYS A 17 25.78 0.08 -18.14
CA LYS A 17 24.53 -0.69 -18.12
C LYS A 17 23.81 -0.55 -16.79
N ARG A 18 24.53 -0.51 -15.66
CA ARG A 18 23.94 -0.22 -14.35
C ARG A 18 23.33 1.18 -14.28
N ALA A 19 24.02 2.19 -14.82
CA ALA A 19 23.50 3.55 -14.87
C ALA A 19 22.26 3.65 -15.75
N TRP A 20 22.26 2.98 -16.92
CA TRP A 20 21.11 2.89 -17.81
C TRP A 20 19.92 2.15 -17.15
N CYS A 21 20.18 1.04 -16.47
CA CYS A 21 19.13 0.28 -15.79
C CYS A 21 18.58 1.08 -14.59
N ALA A 22 19.44 1.75 -13.82
CA ALA A 22 19.02 2.65 -12.74
C ALA A 22 18.19 3.84 -13.24
N SER A 23 18.51 4.39 -14.42
CA SER A 23 17.73 5.48 -15.02
C SER A 23 16.39 5.02 -15.60
N HIS A 24 16.25 3.73 -15.96
CA HIS A 24 15.00 3.15 -16.48
C HIS A 24 14.15 2.48 -15.39
N LEU A 25 14.75 2.13 -14.24
CA LEU A 25 14.07 1.61 -13.06
C LEU A 25 13.63 2.70 -12.08
N ALA A 26 14.05 3.94 -12.28
CA ALA A 26 13.42 5.08 -11.62
C ALA A 26 12.42 5.72 -12.60
N PRO A 27 11.15 5.96 -12.21
CA PRO A 27 10.72 6.28 -10.85
C PRO A 27 9.44 5.55 -10.31
N ALA A 28 9.34 5.54 -8.97
CA ALA A 28 8.09 5.54 -8.21
C ALA A 28 7.18 4.29 -8.21
N ALA A 29 7.70 3.10 -8.51
CA ALA A 29 6.96 1.88 -8.18
C ALA A 29 7.01 1.67 -6.65
N PRO A 30 5.86 1.63 -5.96
CA PRO A 30 5.84 1.34 -4.53
C PRO A 30 6.44 -0.05 -4.30
N ALA A 31 7.25 -0.19 -3.25
CA ALA A 31 7.99 -1.41 -2.96
C ALA A 31 7.06 -2.64 -2.92
N HIS A 32 7.59 -3.84 -3.21
CA HIS A 32 6.84 -5.06 -2.96
C HIS A 32 6.43 -5.13 -1.49
N GLY A 33 5.12 -5.27 -1.23
CA GLY A 33 4.55 -5.21 0.12
C GLY A 33 4.03 -3.83 0.55
N ALA A 34 4.13 -2.80 -0.28
CA ALA A 34 3.62 -1.48 0.05
C ALA A 34 2.11 -1.50 0.36
N THR A 35 1.73 -0.79 1.42
CA THR A 35 0.34 -0.61 1.83
C THR A 35 -0.43 0.14 0.75
N ARG A 36 -1.76 0.03 0.76
CA ARG A 36 -2.60 0.80 -0.18
C ARG A 36 -2.31 2.30 -0.09
N GLU A 37 -2.13 2.82 1.11
CA GLU A 37 -1.88 4.25 1.34
C GLU A 37 -0.55 4.69 0.75
N GLU A 38 0.51 3.90 0.92
CA GLU A 38 1.82 4.18 0.32
C GLU A 38 1.76 4.21 -1.22
N LYS A 39 0.92 3.37 -1.82
CA LYS A 39 0.71 3.36 -3.28
C LYS A 39 -0.01 4.63 -3.75
N GLU A 40 -1.02 5.07 -3.00
CA GLU A 40 -1.76 6.32 -3.28
C GLU A 40 -0.84 7.54 -3.14
N ASP A 41 -0.05 7.58 -2.07
CA ASP A 41 0.91 8.67 -1.82
C ASP A 41 1.97 8.72 -2.93
N ALA A 42 2.51 7.58 -3.35
CA ALA A 42 3.44 7.48 -4.48
C ALA A 42 2.82 7.91 -5.81
N TRP A 43 1.54 7.61 -6.04
CA TRP A 43 0.83 8.00 -7.26
C TRP A 43 0.68 9.52 -7.38
N THR A 44 0.44 10.21 -6.26
CA THR A 44 0.34 11.68 -6.20
C THR A 44 1.70 12.42 -6.12
N ALA A 45 2.81 11.70 -6.06
CA ALA A 45 4.14 12.30 -6.04
C ALA A 45 4.54 12.80 -7.44
N LEU A 46 5.12 14.00 -7.48
CA LEU A 46 5.75 14.55 -8.68
C LEU A 46 7.14 13.94 -8.86
N LEU A 47 7.49 13.63 -10.11
CA LEU A 47 8.86 13.25 -10.46
C LEU A 47 9.81 14.46 -10.35
N PRO A 48 11.12 14.25 -10.20
CA PRO A 48 12.08 15.35 -10.15
C PRO A 48 11.98 16.24 -11.40
N GLY A 49 11.65 17.52 -11.20
CA GLY A 49 11.45 18.50 -12.29
C GLY A 49 10.11 18.40 -13.02
N GLU A 50 9.20 17.53 -12.59
CA GLU A 50 7.87 17.40 -13.16
C GLU A 50 6.94 18.52 -12.69
N THR A 51 6.25 19.17 -13.62
CA THR A 51 5.19 20.14 -13.32
C THR A 51 3.86 19.45 -13.09
N GLU A 52 2.90 20.11 -12.45
CA GLU A 52 1.55 19.54 -12.27
C GLU A 52 0.87 19.19 -13.61
N ALA A 53 1.06 20.01 -14.64
CA ALA A 53 0.53 19.76 -15.97
C ALA A 53 1.19 18.52 -16.63
N ALA A 54 2.48 18.30 -16.39
CA ALA A 54 3.18 17.11 -16.88
C ALA A 54 2.71 15.83 -16.14
N TRP A 55 2.50 15.91 -14.82
CA TRP A 55 1.90 14.82 -14.05
C TRP A 55 0.48 14.50 -14.54
N GLN A 56 -0.33 15.53 -14.80
CA GLN A 56 -1.67 15.40 -15.36
C GLN A 56 -1.65 14.68 -16.71
N ALA A 57 -0.77 15.10 -17.62
CA ALA A 57 -0.59 14.44 -18.91
C ALA A 57 -0.14 12.98 -18.76
N ARG A 58 0.81 12.70 -17.85
CA ARG A 58 1.31 11.33 -17.57
C ARG A 58 0.21 10.38 -17.11
N HIS A 59 -0.74 10.88 -16.31
CA HIS A 59 -1.86 10.09 -15.79
C HIS A 59 -3.16 10.22 -16.61
N GLY A 60 -3.15 10.97 -17.72
CA GLY A 60 -4.33 11.15 -18.57
C GLY A 60 -5.44 12.01 -17.93
N LEU A 61 -5.09 12.90 -17.00
CA LEU A 61 -6.00 13.76 -16.25
C LEU A 61 -5.95 15.18 -16.80
N LYS A 62 -7.09 15.88 -16.83
CA LYS A 62 -7.18 17.27 -17.32
C LYS A 62 -7.38 18.33 -16.25
N HIS A 63 -8.06 17.96 -15.16
CA HIS A 63 -8.50 18.91 -14.13
C HIS A 63 -8.16 18.48 -12.71
N LEU A 64 -7.61 17.28 -12.56
CA LEU A 64 -7.22 16.74 -11.27
C LEU A 64 -5.74 17.05 -11.06
N THR A 65 -5.39 17.80 -10.03
CA THR A 65 -3.99 18.02 -9.64
C THR A 65 -3.55 16.95 -8.63
N PRO A 66 -2.24 16.70 -8.49
CA PRO A 66 -1.77 15.78 -7.47
C PRO A 66 -2.19 16.22 -6.05
N GLY A 67 -2.24 17.53 -5.79
CA GLY A 67 -2.74 18.09 -4.53
C GLY A 67 -4.22 17.79 -4.28
N ALA A 68 -5.07 17.98 -5.29
CA ALA A 68 -6.49 17.66 -5.19
C ALA A 68 -6.74 16.17 -4.96
N ALA A 69 -5.98 15.29 -5.63
CA ALA A 69 -6.03 13.85 -5.39
C ALA A 69 -5.73 13.49 -3.92
N ARG A 70 -4.66 14.06 -3.34
CA ARG A 70 -4.32 13.85 -1.92
C ARG A 70 -5.45 14.26 -0.98
N MET A 71 -6.15 15.36 -1.27
CA MET A 71 -7.29 15.80 -0.46
C MET A 71 -8.45 14.79 -0.50
N PHE A 72 -8.75 14.23 -1.69
CA PHE A 72 -9.78 13.19 -1.82
C PHE A 72 -9.38 11.91 -1.09
N ASP A 73 -8.12 11.49 -1.19
CA ASP A 73 -7.60 10.31 -0.49
C ASP A 73 -7.69 10.50 1.03
N GLN A 74 -7.28 11.66 1.55
CA GLN A 74 -7.39 11.97 2.98
C GLN A 74 -8.86 12.00 3.44
N SER A 75 -9.75 12.57 2.63
CA SER A 75 -11.20 12.57 2.92
C SER A 75 -11.78 11.16 2.94
N ARG A 76 -11.32 10.28 2.04
CA ARG A 76 -11.72 8.87 1.97
C ARG A 76 -11.22 8.11 3.20
N ARG A 77 -9.93 8.22 3.53
CA ARG A 77 -9.31 7.60 4.71
C ARG A 77 -10.04 7.99 6.00
N PHE A 78 -10.39 9.28 6.15
CA PHE A 78 -11.17 9.74 7.31
C PHE A 78 -12.53 9.04 7.44
N ARG A 79 -13.25 8.84 6.33
CA ARG A 79 -14.55 8.14 6.36
C ARG A 79 -14.39 6.64 6.66
N GLU A 80 -13.38 6.00 6.07
CA GLU A 80 -13.10 4.59 6.29
C GLU A 80 -12.66 4.30 7.73
N GLN A 81 -11.81 5.17 8.31
CA GLN A 81 -11.40 5.05 9.70
C GLN A 81 -12.60 5.16 10.64
N ARG A 82 -13.49 6.14 10.44
CA ARG A 82 -14.70 6.25 11.26
C ARG A 82 -15.61 5.04 11.14
N ALA A 83 -15.80 4.50 9.93
CA ALA A 83 -16.61 3.30 9.74
C ALA A 83 -16.03 2.11 10.51
N HIS A 84 -14.70 1.94 10.47
CA HIS A 84 -14.01 0.90 11.22
C HIS A 84 -14.12 1.10 12.75
N ASP A 85 -13.99 2.34 13.23
CA ASP A 85 -14.13 2.66 14.65
C ASP A 85 -15.56 2.42 15.14
N ASP A 86 -16.58 2.81 14.35
CA ASP A 86 -17.99 2.55 14.64
C ASP A 86 -18.30 1.04 14.66
N GLU A 87 -17.73 0.26 13.75
CA GLU A 87 -17.82 -1.21 13.75
C GLU A 87 -17.12 -1.84 14.96
N ALA A 88 -15.98 -1.29 15.39
CA ALA A 88 -15.25 -1.75 16.57
C ALA A 88 -15.96 -1.37 17.88
N GLN A 89 -16.71 -0.26 17.89
CA GLN A 89 -17.52 0.20 19.03
C GLN A 89 -18.92 -0.41 19.07
N ALA A 90 -19.38 -1.07 17.99
CA ALA A 90 -20.67 -1.74 17.99
C ALA A 90 -20.71 -2.76 19.13
N PRO A 91 -21.78 -2.78 19.96
CA PRO A 91 -21.90 -3.75 21.02
C PRO A 91 -21.77 -5.15 20.41
N HIS A 92 -20.75 -5.88 20.84
CA HIS A 92 -20.56 -7.27 20.46
C HIS A 92 -21.74 -8.05 21.06
N GLU A 93 -22.83 -8.17 20.31
CA GLU A 93 -23.88 -9.14 20.58
C GLU A 93 -23.17 -10.48 20.73
N PRO A 94 -23.19 -11.10 21.92
CA PRO A 94 -22.43 -12.31 22.16
C PRO A 94 -22.89 -13.34 21.15
N SER A 95 -21.96 -13.86 20.36
CA SER A 95 -22.30 -14.86 19.36
C SER A 95 -22.99 -16.05 20.06
N ASP A 96 -23.87 -16.75 19.36
CA ASP A 96 -24.50 -17.97 19.91
C ASP A 96 -23.45 -18.95 20.44
N LEU A 97 -22.25 -18.98 19.84
CA LEU A 97 -21.11 -19.76 20.28
C LEU A 97 -20.54 -19.29 21.63
N ASP A 98 -20.44 -17.98 21.87
CA ASP A 98 -19.99 -17.44 23.16
C ASP A 98 -21.01 -17.73 24.26
N THR A 99 -22.30 -17.64 23.93
CA THR A 99 -23.39 -18.00 24.83
C THR A 99 -23.35 -19.49 25.19
N LEU A 100 -23.14 -20.36 24.20
CA LEU A 100 -23.00 -21.81 24.40
C LEU A 100 -21.75 -22.16 25.22
N ARG A 101 -20.61 -21.52 24.93
CA ARG A 101 -19.36 -21.70 25.69
C ARG A 101 -19.54 -21.31 27.15
N THR A 102 -20.18 -20.17 27.40
CA THR A 102 -20.44 -19.68 28.76
C THR A 102 -21.34 -20.65 29.55
N ARG A 103 -22.40 -21.16 28.91
CA ARG A 103 -23.28 -22.18 29.51
C ARG A 103 -22.56 -23.50 29.80
N ALA A 104 -21.71 -23.96 28.88
CA ALA A 104 -20.93 -25.19 29.06
C ALA A 104 -19.98 -25.06 30.27
N LEU A 105 -19.26 -23.93 30.39
CA LEU A 105 -18.37 -23.67 31.51
C LEU A 105 -19.12 -23.57 32.84
N ALA A 106 -20.30 -22.93 32.87
CA ALA A 106 -21.13 -22.86 34.07
C ALA A 106 -21.65 -24.23 34.51
N ALA A 107 -22.04 -25.08 33.56
CA ALA A 107 -22.50 -26.44 33.85
C ALA A 107 -21.40 -27.35 34.41
N MET A 108 -20.14 -27.13 34.00
CA MET A 108 -18.98 -27.87 34.51
C MET A 108 -18.66 -27.51 35.97
N HIS A 109 -18.74 -26.23 36.34
CA HIS A 109 -18.48 -25.78 37.71
C HIS A 109 -19.59 -26.18 38.70
N LYS A 110 -20.80 -26.45 38.21
CA LYS A 110 -21.95 -26.85 39.04
C LYS A 110 -22.03 -28.35 39.33
N LYS A 111 -21.16 -29.14 38.69
CA LYS A 111 -21.09 -30.62 38.81
C LYS A 111 -19.90 -31.11 39.64
N ALA A 112 -19.08 -30.20 40.19
CA ALA A 112 -18.05 -30.48 41.18
C ALA A 112 -18.58 -30.18 42.58
#